data_AF-A0A2T0SRF1-F1
#
_entry.id   AF-A0A2T0SRF1-F1
#
_cell.length_a   1.000
_cell.length_b   1.000
_cell.length_c   1.000
_cell.angle_alpha   90.00
_cell.angle_beta   90.00
_cell.angle_gamma   90.00
#
_symmetry.space_group_name_H-M   'P 1'
#
loop_
_entity.id
_entity.type
_entity.pdbx_description
1 polymer ?
#
loop_
_entity_poly.entity_id
_entity_poly.type
_entity_poly.pdbx_seq_one_letter_code
_entity_poly.pdbx_strand_id
1 'polypeptide(L)'
;MERKVVTYAGSELSDFILGKLNQDGSRTYSNFEFRWEPPSSPSHAYDRAKRISGNPNYRPWPFKMPSAMWDFSTNRAYYIDSLKSRPDYFNATEEEKFEATNPPKYLINGWTRLGGSVDEFTASISNVDVNSDIYINDTTFNDTLLINYLVSKYYIRFNNCVFKDTVNLLYSQIDQVSFSHCQFESGLFVTNCDINNLAIEGNSVVKNINIKIDAKEDYPLRILQNDMPHKVEILRIKDTNVEEKLEVIGRNIGSIAFDQATVKQTVIRLEQPSINISSDSKKHIVDQLEYTCTAGETPSSYAISNLSIENLKLDGFINSDDVFKITSCDVKRFQFQDFANGGKFVLNDVRVSDELIIDKSDLAEALFIGVNLRSVRKCEIIKSNIIEISLYNTSFSNNINEKNDSLYEIRDIYRQLKYASSKQNDRLNELRYEAVESSVIRKILENGNDKDKWIFKFNDWSSRHGQDWVRAGSKLFWWGLACFGIIQLLMGYINFMPQLIFENIANFIAFLNPIHKFSEIFGEPYTPFGNGLAMFIDAVFKLFSAYMLFQFLRAFRKYFRS
;
A
#
# COMPACT_ATOMS: atom_id res chain seq x y z
N MET A 1 20.13 -24.93 29.56
CA MET A 1 19.96 -23.76 30.44
C MET A 1 18.52 -23.74 30.92
N GLU A 2 18.29 -23.80 32.23
CA GLU A 2 16.95 -23.61 32.80
C GLU A 2 16.49 -22.17 32.59
N ARG A 3 15.26 -21.98 32.12
CA ARG A 3 14.65 -20.65 31.99
C ARG A 3 14.28 -20.16 33.39
N LYS A 4 14.91 -19.07 33.84
CA LYS A 4 14.45 -18.34 35.03
C LYS A 4 13.38 -17.35 34.59
N VAL A 5 12.19 -17.48 35.17
CA VAL A 5 11.09 -16.53 35.01
C VAL A 5 11.14 -15.57 36.19
N VAL A 6 11.19 -14.26 35.93
CA VAL A 6 11.05 -13.25 36.98
C VAL A 6 9.64 -12.69 36.90
N THR A 7 8.82 -13.03 37.88
CA THR A 7 7.46 -12.49 38.03
C THR A 7 7.50 -11.46 39.12
N TYR A 8 6.97 -10.26 38.86
CA TYR A 8 6.77 -9.27 39.90
C TYR A 8 5.27 -8.97 40.04
N ALA A 9 4.78 -8.89 41.27
CA ALA A 9 3.37 -8.62 41.57
C ALA A 9 3.22 -7.33 42.39
N GLY A 10 2.28 -6.47 41.98
CA GLY A 10 1.73 -5.35 42.74
C GLY A 10 2.74 -4.41 43.39
N SER A 11 2.92 -4.53 44.71
CA SER A 11 3.73 -3.61 45.52
C SER A 11 5.24 -3.88 45.44
N GLU A 12 5.68 -5.12 45.23
CA GLU A 12 7.12 -5.45 45.21
C GLU A 12 7.82 -4.92 43.97
N LEU A 13 7.15 -4.89 42.81
CA LEU A 13 7.67 -4.24 41.61
C LEU A 13 7.68 -2.72 41.75
N SER A 14 6.60 -2.16 42.30
CA SER A 14 6.52 -0.73 42.62
C SER A 14 7.68 -0.34 43.54
N ASP A 15 7.94 -1.09 44.60
CA ASP A 15 9.04 -0.80 45.52
C ASP A 15 10.42 -1.02 44.87
N PHE A 16 10.51 -1.92 43.88
CA PHE A 16 11.75 -2.19 43.13
C PHE A 16 12.05 -1.14 42.04
N ILE A 17 11.04 -0.69 41.29
CA ILE A 17 11.15 0.33 40.22
C ILE A 17 11.08 1.75 40.79
N LEU A 18 10.18 2.00 41.74
CA LEU A 18 9.88 3.32 42.29
C LEU A 18 10.50 3.56 43.68
N GLY A 19 11.11 2.56 44.33
CA GLY A 19 11.63 2.65 45.71
C GLY A 19 10.58 2.38 46.78
N LYS A 20 10.97 1.87 47.94
CA LYS A 20 10.05 1.52 49.03
C LYS A 20 9.58 2.76 49.79
N LEU A 21 8.27 3.00 49.88
CA LEU A 21 7.71 4.16 50.59
C LEU A 21 7.83 3.98 52.12
N ASN A 22 8.56 4.88 52.76
CA ASN A 22 8.72 4.97 54.21
C ASN A 22 7.51 5.66 54.86
N GLN A 23 7.35 5.48 56.17
CA GLN A 23 6.24 6.05 56.94
C GLN A 23 6.22 7.60 56.97
N ASP A 24 7.35 8.23 56.68
CA ASP A 24 7.50 9.69 56.62
C ASP A 24 7.21 10.28 55.22
N GLY A 25 6.82 9.44 54.26
CA GLY A 25 6.58 9.84 52.87
C GLY A 25 7.84 9.86 52.00
N SER A 26 9.03 9.64 52.56
CA SER A 26 10.25 9.44 51.76
C SER A 26 10.28 8.05 51.13
N ARG A 27 11.04 7.83 50.05
CA ARG A 27 11.28 6.49 49.51
C ARG A 27 12.71 6.05 49.79
N THR A 28 12.89 4.83 50.32
CA THR A 28 14.20 4.17 50.41
C THR A 28 14.42 3.25 49.22
N TYR A 29 15.52 3.49 48.52
CA TYR A 29 15.98 2.64 47.42
C TYR A 29 17.14 1.78 47.95
N SER A 30 17.21 0.52 47.50
CA SER A 30 18.42 -0.27 47.67
C SER A 30 19.52 0.28 46.75
N ASN A 31 20.25 1.28 47.25
CA ASN A 31 21.36 1.91 46.54
C ASN A 31 22.53 0.91 46.42
N PHE A 32 22.83 0.48 45.20
CA PHE A 32 24.17 0.05 44.82
C PHE A 32 24.75 1.11 43.90
N GLU A 33 25.57 1.99 44.46
CA GLU A 33 26.31 2.97 43.67
C GLU A 33 27.43 2.25 42.92
N PHE A 34 27.24 2.01 41.62
CA PHE A 34 28.30 1.59 40.73
C PHE A 34 28.60 2.72 39.76
N ARG A 35 29.78 3.34 39.90
CA ARG A 35 30.34 4.15 38.80
C ARG A 35 30.69 3.22 37.65
N TRP A 36 29.95 3.36 36.56
CA TRP A 36 30.33 2.85 35.26
C TRP A 36 30.76 4.03 34.42
N GLU A 37 32.06 4.12 34.13
CA GLU A 37 32.52 4.96 33.03
C GLU A 37 32.01 4.27 31.75
N PRO A 38 31.16 4.93 30.95
CA PRO A 38 30.71 4.33 29.70
C PRO A 38 31.93 4.08 28.81
N PRO A 39 32.00 2.96 28.07
CA PRO A 39 32.97 2.86 26.98
C PRO A 39 32.70 4.04 26.05
N SER A 40 33.77 4.71 25.64
CA SER A 40 33.73 5.95 24.87
C SER A 40 33.02 5.86 23.50
N SER A 41 32.51 4.67 23.12
CA SER A 41 31.59 4.51 22.00
C SER A 41 30.76 3.21 22.08
N PRO A 42 29.53 3.20 21.51
CA PRO A 42 28.73 1.99 21.30
C PRO A 42 29.44 0.91 20.48
N SER A 43 30.37 1.28 19.58
CA SER A 43 31.18 0.33 18.81
C SER A 43 32.05 -0.57 19.70
N HIS A 44 32.51 -0.07 20.85
CA HIS A 44 33.23 -0.88 21.83
C HIS A 44 32.34 -1.90 22.55
N ALA A 45 31.05 -1.59 22.79
CA ALA A 45 30.11 -2.54 23.38
C ALA A 45 29.73 -3.66 22.38
N TYR A 46 29.52 -3.29 21.12
CA TYR A 46 29.25 -4.24 20.04
C TYR A 46 30.45 -5.15 19.73
N ASP A 47 31.67 -4.60 19.61
CA ASP A 47 32.89 -5.40 19.43
C ASP A 47 33.12 -6.37 20.60
N ARG A 48 32.73 -5.97 21.80
CA ARG A 48 32.79 -6.82 23.00
C ARG A 48 31.78 -7.96 22.91
N ALA A 49 30.53 -7.68 22.55
CA ALA A 49 29.51 -8.71 22.35
C ALA A 49 29.90 -9.71 21.26
N LYS A 50 30.45 -9.20 20.13
CA LYS A 50 30.92 -10.02 18.99
C LYS A 50 32.11 -10.91 19.34
N ARG A 51 33.05 -10.44 20.18
CA ARG A 51 34.19 -11.25 20.67
C ARG A 51 33.76 -12.32 21.67
N ILE A 52 32.75 -12.03 22.48
CA ILE A 52 32.15 -13.00 23.43
C ILE A 52 31.39 -14.09 22.68
N SER A 53 30.65 -13.74 21.62
CA SER A 53 29.89 -14.73 20.82
C SER A 53 30.78 -15.60 19.92
N GLY A 54 31.98 -15.13 19.55
CA GLY A 54 32.87 -15.81 18.59
C GLY A 54 33.93 -16.72 19.19
N ASN A 55 34.15 -16.74 20.51
CA ASN A 55 35.20 -17.55 21.14
C ASN A 55 34.70 -18.19 22.45
N PRO A 56 34.39 -19.51 22.46
CA PRO A 56 33.87 -20.20 23.64
C PRO A 56 34.86 -20.27 24.82
N ASN A 57 36.14 -19.98 24.59
CA ASN A 57 37.18 -19.96 25.61
C ASN A 57 37.53 -18.53 26.08
N TYR A 58 36.82 -17.50 25.61
CA TYR A 58 37.06 -16.13 26.06
C TYR A 58 36.66 -15.98 27.52
N ARG A 59 37.66 -15.90 28.41
CA ARG A 59 37.44 -15.55 29.81
C ARG A 59 37.20 -14.04 29.88
N PRO A 60 36.03 -13.57 30.35
CA PRO A 60 35.82 -12.15 30.53
C PRO A 60 36.91 -11.61 31.48
N TRP A 61 37.38 -10.39 31.21
CA TRP A 61 38.26 -9.71 32.16
C TRP A 61 37.59 -9.71 33.54
N PRO A 62 38.31 -10.05 34.62
CA PRO A 62 37.75 -10.01 35.96
C PRO A 62 37.22 -8.59 36.20
N PHE A 63 35.94 -8.53 36.58
CA PHE A 63 35.28 -7.30 36.93
C PHE A 63 36.00 -6.66 38.13
N LYS A 64 36.63 -5.50 37.94
CA LYS A 64 37.16 -4.71 39.05
C LYS A 64 35.98 -3.98 39.72
N MET A 65 35.68 -4.33 40.97
CA MET A 65 34.84 -3.45 41.80
C MET A 65 35.62 -2.14 42.07
N PRO A 66 34.95 -0.97 42.13
CA PRO A 66 35.63 0.32 42.33
C PRO A 66 36.46 0.40 43.61
N SER A 67 36.21 -0.45 44.61
CA SER A 67 36.91 -0.49 45.90
C SER A 67 37.92 -1.64 46.06
N ALA A 68 38.07 -2.52 45.06
CA ALA A 68 39.00 -3.66 45.13
C ALA A 68 40.26 -3.38 44.30
N MET A 69 41.39 -3.17 44.98
CA MET A 69 42.70 -3.24 44.33
C MET A 69 43.32 -4.62 44.55
N TRP A 70 43.83 -5.18 43.44
CA TRP A 70 44.56 -6.44 43.42
C TRP A 70 46.03 -6.16 43.68
N ASP A 71 46.58 -6.70 44.76
CA ASP A 71 48.03 -6.65 44.99
C ASP A 71 48.68 -7.79 44.21
N PHE A 72 49.37 -7.44 43.13
CA PHE A 72 50.03 -8.41 42.25
C PHE A 72 51.25 -9.08 42.88
N SER A 73 51.83 -8.51 43.94
CA SER A 73 52.98 -9.11 44.63
C SER A 73 52.55 -10.25 45.57
N THR A 74 51.34 -10.15 46.14
CA THR A 74 50.79 -11.15 47.08
C THR A 74 49.64 -11.98 46.49
N ASN A 75 49.16 -11.62 45.29
CA ASN A 75 48.06 -12.26 44.56
C ASN A 75 46.75 -12.33 45.36
N ARG A 76 46.44 -11.26 46.11
CA ARG A 76 45.26 -11.13 46.98
C ARG A 76 44.48 -9.86 46.66
N ALA A 77 43.17 -9.90 46.87
CA ALA A 77 42.28 -8.74 46.77
C ALA A 77 41.97 -8.19 48.15
N TYR A 78 42.16 -6.89 48.34
CA TYR A 78 41.80 -6.18 49.57
C TYR A 78 40.62 -5.25 49.33
N TYR A 79 39.80 -5.06 50.37
CA TYR A 79 38.63 -4.19 50.37
C TYR A 79 38.75 -3.14 51.48
N ILE A 80 38.27 -1.93 51.22
CA ILE A 80 38.25 -0.82 52.18
C ILE A 80 36.81 -0.59 52.65
N ASP A 81 36.60 -0.52 53.96
CA ASP A 81 35.31 -0.20 54.56
C ASP A 81 34.94 1.28 54.31
N SER A 82 33.80 1.52 53.67
CA SER A 82 33.37 2.83 53.17
C SER A 82 32.77 3.77 54.23
N LEU A 83 32.68 3.36 55.51
CA LEU A 83 31.96 4.12 56.53
C LEU A 83 32.71 5.32 57.15
N LYS A 84 33.97 5.58 56.78
CA LYS A 84 34.70 6.77 57.23
C LYS A 84 35.18 7.59 56.04
N SER A 85 34.74 8.84 55.97
CA SER A 85 35.20 9.83 55.00
C SER A 85 36.74 9.91 54.97
N ARG A 86 37.32 9.44 53.84
CA ARG A 86 38.73 9.48 53.39
C ARG A 86 39.84 9.53 54.45
N PRO A 87 40.83 8.63 54.29
CA PRO A 87 42.16 9.12 53.97
C PRO A 87 42.78 8.39 52.77
N ASP A 88 43.86 8.95 52.21
CA ASP A 88 44.64 8.32 51.14
C ASP A 88 44.99 6.85 51.48
N TYR A 89 44.73 5.95 50.53
CA TYR A 89 44.96 4.49 50.64
C TYR A 89 46.37 4.11 51.13
N PHE A 90 47.38 4.94 50.84
CA PHE A 90 48.76 4.72 51.27
C PHE A 90 48.95 4.83 52.79
N ASN A 91 47.97 5.36 53.53
CA ASN A 91 48.03 5.53 54.99
C ASN A 91 47.00 4.67 55.75
N ALA A 92 46.27 3.78 55.09
CA ALA A 92 45.33 2.88 55.77
C ALA A 92 46.11 1.84 56.61
N THR A 93 45.74 1.69 57.87
CA THR A 93 46.34 0.73 58.79
C THR A 93 45.96 -0.72 58.42
N GLU A 94 46.79 -1.71 58.76
CA GLU A 94 46.49 -3.13 58.46
C GLU A 94 45.18 -3.62 59.11
N GLU A 95 44.72 -2.98 60.19
CA GLU A 95 43.45 -3.27 60.84
C GLU A 95 42.23 -2.77 60.04
N GLU A 96 42.41 -1.81 59.13
CA GLU A 96 41.37 -1.28 58.24
C GLU A 96 41.25 -2.07 56.93
N LYS A 97 42.16 -3.03 56.69
CA LYS A 97 42.13 -3.94 55.54
C LYS A 97 41.60 -5.29 56.00
N PHE A 98 40.49 -5.75 55.44
CA PHE A 98 39.99 -7.10 55.72
C PHE A 98 40.25 -8.05 54.55
N GLU A 99 40.80 -9.22 54.86
CA GLU A 99 41.09 -10.29 53.91
C GLU A 99 39.87 -11.21 53.74
N ALA A 100 39.19 -11.12 52.59
CA ALA A 100 38.09 -12.01 52.26
C ALA A 100 38.61 -13.41 51.91
N THR A 101 38.66 -14.31 52.90
CA THR A 101 39.21 -15.66 52.76
C THR A 101 38.28 -16.68 52.07
N ASN A 102 37.05 -16.30 51.69
CA ASN A 102 36.19 -17.16 50.86
C ASN A 102 35.35 -16.33 49.88
N PRO A 103 35.29 -16.70 48.59
CA PRO A 103 34.27 -16.16 47.69
C PRO A 103 32.88 -16.59 48.20
N PRO A 104 31.84 -15.75 48.10
CA PRO A 104 30.51 -16.11 48.54
C PRO A 104 30.03 -17.37 47.79
N LYS A 105 29.49 -18.34 48.55
CA LYS A 105 28.99 -19.65 48.06
C LYS A 105 27.76 -19.58 47.14
N TYR A 106 27.32 -18.39 46.76
CA TYR A 106 26.23 -18.18 45.83
C TYR A 106 26.75 -17.39 44.64
N LEU A 107 27.00 -18.09 43.54
CA LEU A 107 27.20 -17.45 42.25
C LEU A 107 25.81 -16.97 41.79
N ILE A 108 25.46 -15.72 42.10
CA ILE A 108 24.30 -15.06 41.49
C ILE A 108 24.67 -14.75 40.04
N ASN A 109 24.51 -15.74 39.16
CA ASN A 109 24.43 -15.51 37.72
C ASN A 109 23.08 -14.85 37.44
N GLY A 110 23.08 -13.52 37.42
CA GLY A 110 21.93 -12.68 37.12
C GLY A 110 22.29 -11.23 37.41
N TRP A 111 22.91 -10.56 36.46
CA TRP A 111 23.16 -9.13 36.53
C TRP A 111 21.82 -8.40 36.46
N THR A 112 21.22 -8.12 37.61
CA THR A 112 20.19 -7.08 37.75
C THR A 112 20.87 -5.86 38.34
N ARG A 113 21.29 -4.93 37.47
CA ARG A 113 21.46 -3.54 37.86
C ARG A 113 20.12 -2.86 37.63
N LEU A 114 19.39 -2.57 38.70
CA LEU A 114 18.53 -1.40 38.72
C LEU A 114 19.33 -0.28 39.36
N GLY A 115 19.71 0.70 38.56
CA GLY A 115 20.31 1.95 39.02
C GLY A 115 19.77 3.06 38.14
N GLY A 116 19.03 3.99 38.74
CA GLY A 116 18.63 5.26 38.15
C GLY A 116 18.80 6.34 39.21
N SER A 117 19.24 7.54 38.82
CA SER A 117 19.03 8.73 39.64
C SER A 117 17.56 9.13 39.49
N VAL A 118 16.88 9.31 40.62
CA VAL A 118 15.52 9.82 40.66
C VAL A 118 15.62 11.34 40.62
N ASP A 119 15.48 11.92 39.43
CA ASP A 119 14.69 13.15 39.35
C ASP A 119 13.23 12.68 39.47
N GLU A 120 12.53 13.23 40.44
CA GLU A 120 11.22 12.78 40.90
C GLU A 120 10.22 12.68 39.71
N PHE A 121 9.40 11.62 39.68
CA PHE A 121 8.21 11.40 38.80
C PHE A 121 8.36 10.71 37.42
N THR A 122 9.23 9.70 37.23
CA THR A 122 9.17 8.83 36.02
C THR A 122 9.56 7.38 36.34
N ALA A 123 8.75 6.40 35.92
CA ALA A 123 9.12 4.98 35.98
C ALA A 123 10.00 4.67 34.76
N SER A 124 11.26 4.24 34.96
CA SER A 124 12.16 3.99 33.82
C SER A 124 12.86 2.63 33.88
N ILE A 125 12.96 1.98 32.71
CA ILE A 125 13.82 0.82 32.45
C ILE A 125 14.82 1.29 31.39
N SER A 126 16.04 1.64 31.81
CA SER A 126 17.01 2.26 30.91
C SER A 126 18.40 1.65 30.98
N ASN A 127 19.04 1.46 29.82
CA ASN A 127 20.40 0.93 29.69
C ASN A 127 20.61 -0.44 30.37
N VAL A 128 19.63 -1.33 30.21
CA VAL A 128 19.65 -2.68 30.82
C VAL A 128 19.75 -3.75 29.73
N ASP A 129 20.53 -4.79 29.99
CA ASP A 129 20.50 -6.05 29.23
C ASP A 129 19.73 -7.08 30.06
N VAL A 130 18.58 -7.51 29.55
CA VAL A 130 17.68 -8.43 30.23
C VAL A 130 17.79 -9.80 29.59
N ASN A 131 18.25 -10.76 30.40
CA ASN A 131 18.50 -12.15 29.99
C ASN A 131 17.40 -13.14 30.46
N SER A 132 16.19 -12.64 30.71
CA SER A 132 15.02 -13.42 31.13
C SER A 132 13.73 -12.77 30.68
N ASP A 133 12.64 -13.53 30.64
CA ASP A 133 11.31 -12.96 30.43
C ASP A 133 10.94 -12.03 31.60
N ILE A 134 10.28 -10.92 31.28
CA ILE A 134 9.72 -9.96 32.23
C ILE A 134 8.19 -10.04 32.15
N TYR A 135 7.56 -10.32 33.28
CA TYR A 135 6.11 -10.27 33.43
C TYR A 135 5.72 -9.23 34.47
N ILE A 136 4.87 -8.29 34.04
CA ILE A 136 4.31 -7.22 34.86
C ILE A 136 2.80 -7.40 34.84
N ASN A 137 2.23 -7.76 35.99
CA ASN A 137 0.80 -8.06 36.10
C ASN A 137 0.13 -7.12 37.09
N ASP A 138 -1.12 -6.75 36.79
CA ASP A 138 -2.04 -6.07 37.72
C ASP A 138 -1.41 -4.81 38.35
N THR A 139 -0.70 -4.02 37.54
CA THR A 139 0.09 -2.87 37.99
C THR A 139 -0.46 -1.56 37.43
N THR A 140 -0.50 -0.51 38.26
CA THR A 140 -0.86 0.85 37.84
C THR A 140 0.38 1.75 37.82
N PHE A 141 0.68 2.34 36.67
CA PHE A 141 1.71 3.35 36.46
C PHE A 141 1.04 4.73 36.46
N ASN A 142 1.28 5.52 37.50
CA ASN A 142 0.71 6.87 37.61
C ASN A 142 1.49 7.90 36.75
N ASP A 143 2.78 7.67 36.57
CA ASP A 143 3.68 8.54 35.81
C ASP A 143 4.09 7.86 34.50
N THR A 144 4.79 8.61 33.64
CA THR A 144 5.33 8.09 32.38
C THR A 144 6.20 6.84 32.62
N LEU A 145 5.97 5.80 31.81
CA LEU A 145 6.82 4.61 31.74
C LEU A 145 7.80 4.75 30.57
N LEU A 146 9.08 4.96 30.88
CA LEU A 146 10.15 5.12 29.90
C LEU A 146 10.99 3.83 29.78
N ILE A 147 10.89 3.14 28.65
CA ILE A 147 11.75 2.01 28.28
C ILE A 147 12.74 2.50 27.23
N ASN A 148 14.00 2.70 27.61
CA ASN A 148 15.00 3.33 26.74
C ASN A 148 16.31 2.55 26.69
N TYR A 149 16.88 2.31 25.51
CA TYR A 149 18.12 1.52 25.36
C TYR A 149 18.08 0.16 26.08
N LEU A 150 16.91 -0.49 26.07
CA LEU A 150 16.73 -1.83 26.60
C LEU A 150 17.16 -2.86 25.55
N VAL A 151 18.02 -3.81 25.92
CA VAL A 151 18.35 -4.97 25.10
C VAL A 151 17.75 -6.20 25.76
N SER A 152 16.79 -6.86 25.10
CA SER A 152 16.16 -8.08 25.58
C SER A 152 15.94 -9.06 24.42
N LYS A 153 16.50 -10.26 24.56
CA LYS A 153 16.22 -11.39 23.66
C LYS A 153 15.00 -12.22 24.09
N TYR A 154 14.19 -11.65 24.99
CA TYR A 154 13.16 -12.36 25.74
C TYR A 154 11.85 -11.57 25.71
N TYR A 155 10.82 -12.16 26.32
CA TYR A 155 9.47 -11.61 26.31
C TYR A 155 9.32 -10.55 27.39
N ILE A 156 8.76 -9.41 27.03
CA ILE A 156 8.29 -8.39 27.97
C ILE A 156 6.77 -8.34 27.87
N ARG A 157 6.08 -8.70 28.96
CA ARG A 157 4.62 -8.77 28.97
C ARG A 157 4.03 -7.94 30.09
N PHE A 158 3.07 -7.10 29.72
CA PHE A 158 2.21 -6.34 30.62
C PHE A 158 0.82 -6.96 30.57
N ASN A 159 0.28 -7.42 31.70
CA ASN A 159 -1.07 -7.98 31.78
C ASN A 159 -1.90 -7.21 32.81
N ASN A 160 -3.13 -6.81 32.44
CA ASN A 160 -4.05 -6.08 33.32
C ASN A 160 -3.42 -4.81 33.93
N CYS A 161 -2.56 -4.13 33.17
CA CYS A 161 -1.89 -2.92 33.64
C CYS A 161 -2.68 -1.66 33.27
N VAL A 162 -2.56 -0.62 34.10
CA VAL A 162 -3.13 0.70 33.85
C VAL A 162 -2.01 1.72 33.76
N PHE A 163 -1.92 2.43 32.64
CA PHE A 163 -0.96 3.50 32.40
C PHE A 163 -1.71 4.83 32.36
N LYS A 164 -1.61 5.61 33.43
CA LYS A 164 -2.27 6.93 33.53
C LYS A 164 -1.58 7.99 32.69
N ASP A 165 -0.29 7.79 32.42
CA ASP A 165 0.51 8.67 31.57
C ASP A 165 1.10 7.86 30.40
N THR A 166 2.02 8.46 29.64
CA THR A 166 2.57 7.87 28.41
C THR A 166 3.47 6.66 28.67
N VAL A 167 3.45 5.71 27.74
CA VAL A 167 4.42 4.60 27.67
C VAL A 167 5.33 4.85 26.49
N ASN A 168 6.62 5.06 26.74
CA ASN A 168 7.60 5.43 25.73
C ASN A 168 8.65 4.33 25.57
N LEU A 169 8.64 3.64 24.43
CA LEU A 169 9.67 2.68 24.03
C LEU A 169 10.61 3.38 23.05
N LEU A 170 11.85 3.63 23.45
CA LEU A 170 12.84 4.37 22.69
C LEU A 170 14.11 3.54 22.50
N TYR A 171 14.66 3.52 21.29
CA TYR A 171 16.03 3.01 21.01
C TYR A 171 16.35 1.63 21.61
N SER A 172 15.34 0.76 21.69
CA SER A 172 15.43 -0.52 22.39
C SER A 172 15.40 -1.69 21.40
N GLN A 173 16.14 -2.75 21.70
CA GLN A 173 16.13 -4.01 20.97
C GLN A 173 15.41 -5.07 21.81
N ILE A 174 14.20 -5.44 21.41
CA ILE A 174 13.31 -6.31 22.19
C ILE A 174 12.79 -7.41 21.27
N ASP A 175 12.99 -8.68 21.61
CA ASP A 175 12.43 -9.77 20.80
C ASP A 175 10.89 -9.69 20.75
N GLN A 176 10.23 -9.71 21.90
CA GLN A 176 8.78 -9.58 21.97
C GLN A 176 8.33 -8.67 23.11
N VAL A 177 7.43 -7.74 22.81
CA VAL A 177 6.71 -6.93 23.79
C VAL A 177 5.20 -7.08 23.58
N SER A 178 4.46 -7.30 24.67
CA SER A 178 3.01 -7.51 24.63
C SER A 178 2.29 -6.76 25.75
N PHE A 179 1.17 -6.14 25.39
CA PHE A 179 0.25 -5.48 26.32
C PHE A 179 -1.11 -6.16 26.21
N SER A 180 -1.51 -6.89 27.24
CA SER A 180 -2.74 -7.68 27.24
C SER A 180 -3.69 -7.19 28.32
N HIS A 181 -4.95 -6.88 27.97
CA HIS A 181 -5.95 -6.32 28.89
C HIS A 181 -5.47 -5.03 29.58
N CYS A 182 -4.71 -4.20 28.88
CA CYS A 182 -4.12 -2.98 29.44
C CYS A 182 -4.96 -1.74 29.09
N GLN A 183 -4.94 -0.74 29.98
CA GLN A 183 -5.58 0.56 29.75
C GLN A 183 -4.51 1.66 29.68
N PHE A 184 -4.53 2.48 28.64
CA PHE A 184 -3.63 3.63 28.46
C PHE A 184 -4.44 4.92 28.38
N GLU A 185 -4.42 5.71 29.44
CA GLU A 185 -5.16 6.99 29.53
C GLU A 185 -4.52 8.09 28.68
N SER A 186 -3.23 7.97 28.34
CA SER A 186 -2.50 8.93 27.50
C SER A 186 -2.11 8.34 26.13
N GLY A 187 -1.24 7.32 26.10
CA GLY A 187 -0.86 6.67 24.85
C GLY A 187 0.43 5.84 24.93
N LEU A 188 0.69 5.10 23.86
CA LEU A 188 1.88 4.28 23.62
C LEU A 188 2.70 4.87 22.46
N PHE A 189 3.97 5.17 22.72
CA PHE A 189 4.91 5.72 21.76
C PHE A 189 6.08 4.76 21.56
N VAL A 190 6.32 4.35 20.33
CA VAL A 190 7.44 3.47 19.97
C VAL A 190 8.29 4.18 18.95
N THR A 191 9.53 4.53 19.31
CA THR A 191 10.42 5.33 18.46
C THR A 191 11.76 4.63 18.28
N ASN A 192 12.08 4.28 17.03
CA ASN A 192 13.35 3.68 16.63
C ASN A 192 13.73 2.47 17.50
N CYS A 193 12.83 1.50 17.64
CA CYS A 193 13.11 0.24 18.32
C CYS A 193 13.34 -0.87 17.27
N ASP A 194 14.15 -1.87 17.64
CA ASP A 194 14.26 -3.15 16.93
C ASP A 194 13.38 -4.17 17.68
N ILE A 195 12.15 -4.37 17.22
CA ILE A 195 11.15 -5.24 17.83
C ILE A 195 10.70 -6.33 16.86
N ASN A 196 10.88 -7.60 17.19
CA ASN A 196 10.37 -8.67 16.31
C ASN A 196 8.84 -8.78 16.40
N ASN A 197 8.26 -8.66 17.61
CA ASN A 197 6.82 -8.71 17.80
C ASN A 197 6.32 -7.70 18.85
N LEU A 198 5.55 -6.71 18.39
CA LEU A 198 4.82 -5.75 19.22
C LEU A 198 3.32 -6.10 19.17
N ALA A 199 2.78 -6.58 20.28
CA ALA A 199 1.38 -6.98 20.37
C ALA A 199 0.60 -6.14 21.39
N ILE A 200 -0.58 -5.68 20.99
CA ILE A 200 -1.56 -5.03 21.87
C ILE A 200 -2.85 -5.84 21.74
N GLU A 201 -3.27 -6.49 22.82
CA GLU A 201 -4.31 -7.52 22.77
C GLU A 201 -5.23 -7.59 23.98
N GLY A 202 -6.27 -8.41 23.89
CA GLY A 202 -7.11 -8.80 25.03
C GLY A 202 -7.98 -7.67 25.58
N ASN A 203 -8.82 -7.03 24.77
CA ASN A 203 -9.70 -5.93 25.20
C ASN A 203 -8.93 -4.73 25.78
N SER A 204 -7.71 -4.47 25.29
CA SER A 204 -6.95 -3.29 25.69
C SER A 204 -7.64 -2.02 25.20
N VAL A 205 -7.59 -0.96 26.00
CA VAL A 205 -8.10 0.38 25.65
C VAL A 205 -6.92 1.32 25.61
N VAL A 206 -6.64 1.89 24.43
CA VAL A 206 -5.49 2.76 24.22
C VAL A 206 -5.97 4.09 23.68
N LYS A 207 -5.64 5.20 24.33
CA LYS A 207 -6.04 6.50 23.79
C LYS A 207 -5.35 6.80 22.46
N ASN A 208 -4.02 6.73 22.42
CA ASN A 208 -3.21 6.94 21.21
C ASN A 208 -2.11 5.88 21.06
N ILE A 209 -1.82 5.47 19.83
CA ILE A 209 -0.64 4.67 19.48
C ILE A 209 0.15 5.43 18.41
N ASN A 210 1.42 5.71 18.68
CA ASN A 210 2.33 6.37 17.75
C ASN A 210 3.59 5.53 17.57
N ILE A 211 3.77 4.96 16.38
CA ILE A 211 4.93 4.12 16.05
C ILE A 211 5.72 4.83 14.95
N LYS A 212 6.96 5.21 15.29
CA LYS A 212 7.89 5.90 14.40
C LYS A 212 9.19 5.12 14.29
N ILE A 213 9.42 4.46 13.16
CA ILE A 213 10.63 3.65 12.94
C ILE A 213 11.41 4.21 11.78
N ASP A 214 12.64 4.69 12.03
CA ASP A 214 13.49 5.29 11.00
C ASP A 214 12.78 6.38 10.17
N ALA A 215 11.83 7.07 10.78
CA ALA A 215 11.15 8.19 10.17
C ALA A 215 12.18 9.30 9.90
N LYS A 216 12.08 9.95 8.74
CA LYS A 216 12.84 11.16 8.40
C LYS A 216 12.39 12.30 9.33
N GLU A 217 12.80 12.27 10.59
CA GLU A 217 12.73 13.45 11.45
C GLU A 217 14.00 14.27 11.22
N ASP A 218 13.84 15.59 11.28
CA ASP A 218 14.96 16.53 11.39
C ASP A 218 15.64 16.28 12.73
N TYR A 219 16.49 15.25 12.81
CA TYR A 219 17.34 15.04 13.97
C TYR A 219 18.13 16.34 14.18
N PRO A 220 17.97 17.03 15.32
CA PRO A 220 18.86 18.12 15.64
C PRO A 220 20.27 17.53 15.70
N LEU A 221 21.04 17.85 14.66
CA LEU A 221 22.41 17.43 14.38
C LEU A 221 23.21 17.19 15.67
N ARG A 222 23.74 15.96 15.83
CA ARG A 222 25.06 15.59 16.42
C ARG A 222 25.08 14.41 17.40
N ILE A 223 23.95 13.88 17.86
CA ILE A 223 24.00 12.69 18.72
C ILE A 223 23.97 11.46 17.81
N LEU A 224 25.16 10.89 17.62
CA LEU A 224 25.46 9.54 17.11
C LEU A 224 24.23 8.84 16.52
N GLN A 225 24.02 9.02 15.21
CA GLN A 225 23.14 8.13 14.45
C GLN A 225 23.58 6.71 14.80
N ASN A 226 22.72 5.97 15.48
CA ASN A 226 22.92 4.55 15.61
C ASN A 226 22.78 4.03 14.17
N ASP A 227 23.90 3.72 13.53
CA ASP A 227 23.99 3.34 12.10
C ASP A 227 23.21 2.05 11.76
N MET A 228 22.52 1.45 12.73
CA MET A 228 21.74 0.23 12.53
C MET A 228 20.28 0.60 12.25
N PRO A 229 19.69 0.07 11.16
CA PRO A 229 18.28 0.25 10.88
C PRO A 229 17.44 -0.35 12.02
N HIS A 230 16.45 0.39 12.47
CA HIS A 230 15.47 -0.08 13.44
C HIS A 230 14.33 -0.76 12.67
N LYS A 231 13.61 -1.69 13.31
CA LYS A 231 12.51 -2.40 12.65
C LYS A 231 11.43 -2.79 13.63
N VAL A 232 10.19 -2.87 13.15
CA VAL A 232 9.11 -3.61 13.84
C VAL A 232 8.64 -4.69 12.89
N GLU A 233 9.04 -5.93 13.11
CA GLU A 233 8.77 -7.02 12.17
C GLU A 233 7.27 -7.40 12.14
N ILE A 234 6.63 -7.44 13.31
CA ILE A 234 5.20 -7.69 13.45
C ILE A 234 4.59 -6.69 14.43
N LEU A 235 3.64 -5.90 13.95
CA LEU A 235 2.71 -5.11 14.76
C LEU A 235 1.35 -5.78 14.76
N ARG A 236 0.90 -6.27 15.91
CA ARG A 236 -0.42 -6.90 16.06
C ARG A 236 -1.31 -6.07 16.96
N ILE A 237 -2.48 -5.69 16.45
CA ILE A 237 -3.53 -5.00 17.20
C ILE A 237 -4.75 -5.90 17.18
N LYS A 238 -5.00 -6.56 18.30
CA LYS A 238 -6.04 -7.58 18.43
C LYS A 238 -7.01 -7.21 19.54
N ASP A 239 -8.31 -7.37 19.33
CA ASP A 239 -9.35 -7.12 20.34
C ASP A 239 -9.09 -5.81 21.11
N THR A 240 -8.69 -4.74 20.42
CA THR A 240 -8.21 -3.49 21.05
C THR A 240 -9.05 -2.32 20.59
N ASN A 241 -9.40 -1.43 21.51
CA ASN A 241 -10.06 -0.16 21.22
C ASN A 241 -9.05 0.99 21.29
N VAL A 242 -8.76 1.62 20.15
CA VAL A 242 -7.93 2.82 20.07
C VAL A 242 -8.85 4.05 19.94
N GLU A 243 -8.98 4.80 21.03
CA GLU A 243 -10.03 5.80 21.19
C GLU A 243 -9.85 7.03 20.30
N GLU A 244 -8.60 7.43 20.04
CA GLU A 244 -8.29 8.63 19.26
C GLU A 244 -7.59 8.27 17.94
N LYS A 245 -6.32 7.85 17.98
CA LYS A 245 -5.50 7.70 16.78
C LYS A 245 -4.47 6.56 16.87
N LEU A 246 -4.36 5.79 15.79
CA LEU A 246 -3.21 4.94 15.48
C LEU A 246 -2.41 5.61 14.36
N GLU A 247 -1.16 5.93 14.62
CA GLU A 247 -0.22 6.46 13.63
C GLU A 247 0.99 5.54 13.52
N VAL A 248 1.25 5.04 12.31
CA VAL A 248 2.44 4.24 11.99
C VAL A 248 3.18 4.93 10.87
N ILE A 249 4.37 5.46 11.17
CA ILE A 249 5.22 6.18 10.23
C ILE A 249 6.60 5.53 10.24
N GLY A 250 7.14 5.21 9.07
CA GLY A 250 8.52 4.75 9.07
C GLY A 250 8.97 3.94 7.88
N ARG A 251 10.14 3.35 8.09
CA ARG A 251 10.81 2.39 7.24
C ARG A 251 11.02 1.14 8.10
N ASN A 252 10.94 -0.05 7.53
CA ASN A 252 11.13 -1.34 8.21
C ASN A 252 10.01 -1.76 9.20
N ILE A 253 8.75 -1.53 8.84
CA ILE A 253 7.60 -2.22 9.45
C ILE A 253 7.28 -3.47 8.63
N GLY A 254 7.56 -4.66 9.13
CA GLY A 254 7.40 -5.90 8.35
C GLY A 254 5.93 -6.26 8.08
N SER A 255 5.11 -6.25 9.13
CA SER A 255 3.68 -6.56 9.02
C SER A 255 2.84 -5.81 10.05
N ILE A 256 1.60 -5.49 9.66
CA ILE A 256 0.58 -4.88 10.51
C ILE A 256 -0.67 -5.74 10.40
N ALA A 257 -1.07 -6.36 11.51
CA ALA A 257 -2.22 -7.25 11.56
C ALA A 257 -3.30 -6.69 12.51
N PHE A 258 -4.51 -6.54 11.98
CA PHE A 258 -5.69 -6.12 12.73
C PHE A 258 -6.65 -7.30 12.93
N ASP A 259 -6.98 -7.63 14.18
CA ASP A 259 -7.99 -8.64 14.50
C ASP A 259 -9.01 -8.07 15.47
N GLN A 260 -10.24 -7.79 15.04
CA GLN A 260 -11.30 -7.17 15.85
C GLN A 260 -10.91 -5.84 16.52
N ALA A 261 -9.91 -5.15 15.99
CA ALA A 261 -9.50 -3.83 16.46
C ALA A 261 -10.49 -2.75 16.01
N THR A 262 -10.89 -1.89 16.95
CA THR A 262 -11.65 -0.67 16.66
C THR A 262 -10.70 0.51 16.85
N VAL A 263 -10.49 1.29 15.80
CA VAL A 263 -9.62 2.47 15.83
C VAL A 263 -10.41 3.63 15.26
N LYS A 264 -10.47 4.75 15.98
CA LYS A 264 -11.22 5.94 15.52
C LYS A 264 -10.58 6.60 14.32
N GLN A 265 -9.25 6.69 14.31
CA GLN A 265 -8.48 7.22 13.19
C GLN A 265 -7.19 6.41 12.98
N THR A 266 -7.00 5.86 11.78
CA THR A 266 -5.79 5.09 11.41
C THR A 266 -5.04 5.78 10.27
N VAL A 267 -3.78 6.16 10.54
CA VAL A 267 -2.87 6.79 9.58
C VAL A 267 -1.61 5.95 9.46
N ILE A 268 -1.33 5.43 8.27
CA ILE A 268 -0.16 4.61 7.98
C ILE A 268 0.62 5.26 6.83
N ARG A 269 1.89 5.61 7.08
CA ARG A 269 2.81 6.19 6.08
C ARG A 269 4.12 5.41 6.07
N LEU A 270 4.35 4.59 5.06
CA LEU A 270 5.50 3.68 5.01
C LEU A 270 6.33 3.92 3.75
N GLU A 271 7.66 3.89 3.90
CA GLU A 271 8.63 3.98 2.80
C GLU A 271 9.61 2.80 2.91
N GLN A 272 9.33 1.69 2.22
CA GLN A 272 10.09 0.45 2.40
C GLN A 272 9.91 -0.57 1.24
N PRO A 273 10.77 -1.60 1.15
CA PRO A 273 10.71 -2.59 0.07
C PRO A 273 9.73 -3.74 0.33
N SER A 274 9.15 -3.91 1.51
CA SER A 274 8.13 -4.95 1.73
C SER A 274 7.18 -4.56 2.86
N ILE A 275 5.93 -5.02 2.77
CA ILE A 275 4.94 -4.85 3.83
C ILE A 275 3.81 -5.87 3.69
N ASN A 276 3.31 -6.37 4.81
CA ASN A 276 2.02 -7.07 4.85
C ASN A 276 1.06 -6.34 5.80
N ILE A 277 -0.01 -5.75 5.26
CA ILE A 277 -1.10 -5.16 6.05
C ILE A 277 -2.35 -6.01 5.84
N SER A 278 -2.88 -6.59 6.91
CA SER A 278 -4.06 -7.44 6.83
C SER A 278 -5.03 -7.20 7.97
N SER A 279 -6.29 -7.55 7.73
CA SER A 279 -7.24 -7.77 8.80
C SER A 279 -7.89 -9.15 8.69
N ASP A 280 -7.97 -9.88 9.80
CA ASP A 280 -8.36 -11.29 9.79
C ASP A 280 -9.87 -11.52 9.91
N SER A 281 -10.58 -10.65 10.61
CA SER A 281 -11.98 -10.88 11.01
C SER A 281 -12.98 -10.01 10.25
N LYS A 282 -12.88 -8.68 10.38
CA LYS A 282 -13.72 -7.71 9.68
C LYS A 282 -12.83 -6.68 9.01
N LYS A 283 -13.30 -6.06 7.91
CA LYS A 283 -12.55 -4.98 7.27
C LYS A 283 -12.27 -3.87 8.27
N HIS A 284 -11.01 -3.70 8.63
CA HIS A 284 -10.56 -2.59 9.45
C HIS A 284 -10.61 -1.29 8.65
N ILE A 285 -11.06 -0.20 9.27
CA ILE A 285 -11.16 1.10 8.62
C ILE A 285 -9.81 1.81 8.73
N VAL A 286 -9.25 2.22 7.59
CA VAL A 286 -8.00 2.98 7.50
C VAL A 286 -8.26 4.31 6.82
N ASP A 287 -8.15 5.41 7.54
CA ASP A 287 -8.45 6.75 6.99
C ASP A 287 -7.44 7.19 5.94
N GLN A 288 -6.16 6.88 6.17
CA GLN A 288 -5.08 7.25 5.28
C GLN A 288 -4.00 6.17 5.27
N LEU A 289 -3.77 5.59 4.08
CA LEU A 289 -2.67 4.68 3.81
C LEU A 289 -1.84 5.25 2.67
N GLU A 290 -0.65 5.74 3.00
CA GLU A 290 0.34 6.20 2.03
C GLU A 290 1.51 5.21 2.02
N TYR A 291 1.79 4.65 0.85
CA TYR A 291 2.84 3.66 0.69
C TYR A 291 3.78 4.05 -0.45
N THR A 292 5.05 4.26 -0.09
CA THR A 292 6.15 4.48 -1.02
C THR A 292 6.94 3.19 -1.22
N CYS A 293 6.78 2.59 -2.40
CA CYS A 293 7.58 1.45 -2.82
C CYS A 293 9.02 1.89 -3.06
N THR A 294 9.96 1.32 -2.30
CA THR A 294 11.40 1.49 -2.54
C THR A 294 12.00 0.21 -3.07
N ALA A 295 12.95 0.31 -4.00
CA ALA A 295 13.66 -0.86 -4.49
C ALA A 295 14.43 -1.57 -3.37
N GLY A 296 14.12 -2.84 -3.13
CA GLY A 296 14.90 -3.73 -2.27
C GLY A 296 16.03 -4.41 -3.03
N GLU A 297 17.07 -4.87 -2.30
CA GLU A 297 18.13 -5.72 -2.87
C GLU A 297 17.67 -7.16 -3.14
N THR A 298 16.58 -7.58 -2.48
CA THR A 298 16.03 -8.93 -2.58
C THR A 298 14.57 -8.88 -3.05
N PRO A 299 14.10 -9.91 -3.79
CA PRO A 299 12.72 -10.00 -4.21
C PRO A 299 11.78 -9.90 -3.01
N SER A 300 10.84 -8.97 -3.10
CA SER A 300 9.97 -8.59 -1.99
C SER A 300 8.50 -8.82 -2.33
N SER A 301 7.74 -9.22 -1.32
CA SER A 301 6.28 -9.40 -1.42
C SER A 301 5.58 -8.31 -0.62
N TYR A 302 4.63 -7.66 -1.25
CA TYR A 302 3.79 -6.61 -0.67
C TYR A 302 2.35 -7.11 -0.69
N ALA A 303 1.66 -7.03 0.44
CA ALA A 303 0.25 -7.41 0.53
C ALA A 303 -0.55 -6.42 1.36
N ILE A 304 -1.64 -5.91 0.80
CA ILE A 304 -2.67 -5.15 1.50
C ILE A 304 -3.97 -5.92 1.36
N SER A 305 -4.56 -6.37 2.46
CA SER A 305 -5.70 -7.30 2.38
C SER A 305 -6.80 -7.04 3.40
N ASN A 306 -8.04 -7.20 2.94
CA ASN A 306 -9.25 -7.14 3.77
C ASN A 306 -9.38 -5.84 4.59
N LEU A 307 -9.18 -4.67 3.95
CA LEU A 307 -9.29 -3.35 4.57
C LEU A 307 -10.40 -2.50 3.93
N SER A 308 -10.92 -1.53 4.68
CA SER A 308 -11.76 -0.44 4.18
C SER A 308 -10.97 0.86 4.29
N ILE A 309 -10.49 1.41 3.17
CA ILE A 309 -9.53 2.51 3.14
C ILE A 309 -10.19 3.78 2.58
N GLU A 310 -10.19 4.88 3.33
CA GLU A 310 -10.75 6.16 2.83
C GLU A 310 -9.82 6.79 1.78
N ASN A 311 -8.52 6.85 2.06
CA ASN A 311 -7.52 7.39 1.12
C ASN A 311 -6.33 6.44 1.00
N LEU A 312 -6.20 5.78 -0.14
CA LEU A 312 -5.05 4.96 -0.50
C LEU A 312 -4.20 5.70 -1.52
N LYS A 313 -2.93 5.95 -1.18
CA LYS A 313 -1.94 6.52 -2.08
C LYS A 313 -0.76 5.57 -2.23
N LEU A 314 -0.43 5.22 -3.48
CA LEU A 314 0.76 4.47 -3.84
C LEU A 314 1.71 5.35 -4.65
N ASP A 315 2.98 5.35 -4.29
CA ASP A 315 4.06 6.02 -5.02
C ASP A 315 5.35 5.16 -5.03
N GLY A 316 6.34 5.56 -5.84
CA GLY A 316 7.63 4.87 -5.92
C GLY A 316 7.73 3.80 -7.03
N PHE A 317 8.60 2.81 -6.84
CA PHE A 317 8.93 1.82 -7.88
C PHE A 317 8.91 0.38 -7.33
N ILE A 318 8.33 -0.54 -8.10
CA ILE A 318 8.34 -1.99 -7.84
C ILE A 318 9.37 -2.64 -8.77
N ASN A 319 10.30 -3.42 -8.23
CA ASN A 319 11.31 -4.14 -9.02
C ASN A 319 10.69 -5.27 -9.85
N SER A 320 11.41 -5.77 -10.86
CA SER A 320 10.89 -6.83 -11.76
C SER A 320 10.53 -8.14 -11.07
N ASP A 321 11.26 -8.49 -10.01
CA ASP A 321 11.06 -9.75 -9.27
C ASP A 321 10.06 -9.60 -8.11
N ASP A 322 9.58 -8.38 -7.86
CA ASP A 322 8.69 -8.06 -6.76
C ASP A 322 7.22 -8.36 -7.10
N VAL A 323 6.45 -8.70 -6.06
CA VAL A 323 5.02 -8.99 -6.18
C VAL A 323 4.23 -8.14 -5.21
N PHE A 324 3.39 -7.24 -5.73
CA PHE A 324 2.53 -6.37 -4.93
C PHE A 324 1.07 -6.74 -5.13
N LYS A 325 0.36 -7.08 -4.05
CA LYS A 325 -1.03 -7.52 -4.09
C LYS A 325 -1.92 -6.64 -3.21
N ILE A 326 -3.05 -6.21 -3.74
CA ILE A 326 -4.15 -5.63 -2.96
C ILE A 326 -5.37 -6.52 -3.14
N THR A 327 -5.88 -7.10 -2.05
CA THR A 327 -6.92 -8.14 -2.11
C THR A 327 -8.10 -7.83 -1.20
N SER A 328 -9.32 -7.91 -1.72
CA SER A 328 -10.56 -7.77 -0.94
C SER A 328 -10.70 -6.44 -0.20
N CYS A 329 -10.19 -5.34 -0.76
CA CYS A 329 -10.24 -4.02 -0.15
C CYS A 329 -11.41 -3.18 -0.70
N ASP A 330 -12.06 -2.41 0.17
CA ASP A 330 -12.94 -1.31 -0.25
C ASP A 330 -12.15 0.00 -0.12
N VAL A 331 -12.01 0.76 -1.20
CA VAL A 331 -11.21 1.98 -1.24
C VAL A 331 -12.08 3.14 -1.73
N LYS A 332 -12.14 4.23 -0.97
CA LYS A 332 -12.95 5.38 -1.38
C LYS A 332 -12.22 6.25 -2.39
N ARG A 333 -10.99 6.68 -2.06
CA ARG A 333 -10.10 7.41 -2.97
C ARG A 333 -8.80 6.64 -3.16
N PHE A 334 -8.55 6.20 -4.39
CA PHE A 334 -7.35 5.45 -4.77
C PHE A 334 -6.49 6.29 -5.70
N GLN A 335 -5.27 6.62 -5.27
CA GLN A 335 -4.31 7.40 -6.02
C GLN A 335 -3.03 6.60 -6.28
N PHE A 336 -2.63 6.55 -7.55
CA PHE A 336 -1.26 6.26 -7.97
C PHE A 336 -0.59 7.59 -8.30
N GLN A 337 0.55 7.88 -7.68
CA GLN A 337 1.31 9.11 -7.93
C GLN A 337 2.77 8.75 -8.17
N ASP A 338 3.31 9.14 -9.32
CA ASP A 338 4.73 8.88 -9.65
C ASP A 338 5.10 7.39 -9.39
N PHE A 339 4.14 6.48 -9.64
CA PHE A 339 4.26 5.05 -9.37
C PHE A 339 4.67 4.31 -10.63
N ALA A 340 5.70 3.49 -10.55
CA ALA A 340 6.18 2.70 -11.68
C ALA A 340 6.26 1.21 -11.32
N ASN A 341 5.49 0.39 -12.04
CA ASN A 341 5.45 -1.05 -11.86
C ASN A 341 6.44 -1.75 -12.78
N GLY A 342 7.61 -2.15 -12.27
CA GLY A 342 8.53 -3.03 -12.98
C GLY A 342 8.21 -4.52 -12.82
N GLY A 343 7.42 -4.90 -11.79
CA GLY A 343 7.14 -6.28 -11.41
C GLY A 343 5.68 -6.70 -11.53
N LYS A 344 5.22 -7.56 -10.61
CA LYS A 344 3.87 -8.12 -10.63
C LYS A 344 2.94 -7.39 -9.67
N PHE A 345 2.24 -6.38 -10.18
CA PHE A 345 1.18 -5.67 -9.46
C PHE A 345 -0.19 -6.33 -9.69
N VAL A 346 -0.91 -6.69 -8.62
CA VAL A 346 -2.21 -7.38 -8.68
C VAL A 346 -3.23 -6.69 -7.78
N LEU A 347 -4.35 -6.29 -8.36
CA LEU A 347 -5.57 -5.88 -7.66
C LEU A 347 -6.61 -7.00 -7.80
N ASN A 348 -7.05 -7.58 -6.69
CA ASN A 348 -8.02 -8.65 -6.67
C ASN A 348 -9.22 -8.31 -5.77
N ASP A 349 -10.43 -8.31 -6.33
CA ASP A 349 -11.67 -8.00 -5.62
C ASP A 349 -11.64 -6.64 -4.88
N VAL A 350 -11.01 -5.64 -5.50
CA VAL A 350 -10.92 -4.27 -4.97
C VAL A 350 -12.10 -3.44 -5.46
N ARG A 351 -12.81 -2.76 -4.55
CA ARG A 351 -13.91 -1.85 -4.91
C ARG A 351 -13.46 -0.42 -4.74
N VAL A 352 -13.61 0.40 -5.77
CA VAL A 352 -13.34 1.84 -5.70
C VAL A 352 -14.66 2.61 -5.80
N SER A 353 -15.00 3.44 -4.81
CA SER A 353 -16.31 4.11 -4.76
C SER A 353 -16.30 5.54 -5.29
N ASP A 354 -15.35 6.38 -4.87
CA ASP A 354 -15.44 7.83 -5.10
C ASP A 354 -14.47 8.26 -6.19
N GLU A 355 -13.16 8.07 -5.96
CA GLU A 355 -12.13 8.63 -6.84
C GLU A 355 -11.04 7.62 -7.17
N LEU A 356 -10.66 7.56 -8.45
CA LEU A 356 -9.46 6.89 -8.94
C LEU A 356 -8.59 7.93 -9.65
N ILE A 357 -7.36 8.12 -9.19
CA ILE A 357 -6.41 9.06 -9.77
C ILE A 357 -5.14 8.28 -10.13
N ILE A 358 -4.73 8.34 -11.39
CA ILE A 358 -3.47 7.76 -11.87
C ILE A 358 -2.66 8.91 -12.45
N ASP A 359 -1.70 9.44 -11.68
CA ASP A 359 -0.90 10.61 -12.03
C ASP A 359 0.57 10.23 -12.24
N LYS A 360 1.10 10.52 -13.43
CA LYS A 360 2.49 10.25 -13.84
C LYS A 360 2.96 8.84 -13.49
N SER A 361 2.09 7.85 -13.68
CA SER A 361 2.36 6.48 -13.27
C SER A 361 2.46 5.54 -14.47
N ASP A 362 3.28 4.50 -14.36
CA ASP A 362 3.35 3.39 -15.30
C ASP A 362 2.88 2.12 -14.60
N LEU A 363 1.72 1.61 -15.02
CA LEU A 363 1.16 0.38 -14.43
C LEU A 363 1.70 -0.89 -15.10
N ALA A 364 2.37 -0.80 -16.25
CA ALA A 364 2.90 -1.94 -17.02
C ALA A 364 1.89 -3.10 -17.08
N GLU A 365 2.34 -4.33 -16.81
CA GLU A 365 1.53 -5.56 -16.80
C GLU A 365 0.66 -5.74 -15.53
N ALA A 366 0.15 -4.64 -14.96
CA ALA A 366 -0.72 -4.69 -13.79
C ALA A 366 -1.99 -5.52 -14.06
N LEU A 367 -2.35 -6.36 -13.09
CA LEU A 367 -3.44 -7.31 -13.18
C LEU A 367 -4.62 -6.91 -12.30
N PHE A 368 -5.78 -6.62 -12.91
CA PHE A 368 -7.01 -6.23 -12.24
C PHE A 368 -8.04 -7.36 -12.36
N ILE A 369 -8.39 -7.99 -11.25
CA ILE A 369 -9.33 -9.11 -11.18
C ILE A 369 -10.51 -8.71 -10.31
N GLY A 370 -11.73 -8.70 -10.87
CA GLY A 370 -12.95 -8.39 -10.11
C GLY A 370 -13.01 -6.96 -9.58
N VAL A 371 -12.25 -6.03 -10.17
CA VAL A 371 -12.19 -4.63 -9.71
C VAL A 371 -13.37 -3.85 -10.29
N ASN A 372 -14.22 -3.30 -9.42
CA ASN A 372 -15.35 -2.49 -9.89
C ASN A 372 -14.95 -1.02 -10.05
N LEU A 373 -14.51 -0.65 -11.26
CA LEU A 373 -14.17 0.75 -11.60
C LEU A 373 -15.30 1.49 -12.32
N ARG A 374 -16.44 0.82 -12.57
CA ARG A 374 -17.57 1.42 -13.31
C ARG A 374 -18.35 2.41 -12.45
N SER A 375 -18.41 2.17 -11.14
CA SER A 375 -19.13 3.00 -10.18
C SER A 375 -18.33 4.20 -9.66
N VAL A 376 -17.06 4.33 -10.04
CA VAL A 376 -16.20 5.42 -9.58
C VAL A 376 -16.74 6.75 -10.07
N ARG A 377 -17.03 7.67 -9.14
CA ARG A 377 -17.60 8.99 -9.45
C ARG A 377 -16.63 9.84 -10.26
N LYS A 378 -15.33 9.78 -9.95
CA LYS A 378 -14.28 10.58 -10.60
C LYS A 378 -13.08 9.70 -10.94
N CYS A 379 -12.79 9.53 -12.23
CA CYS A 379 -11.62 8.82 -12.70
C CYS A 379 -10.71 9.79 -13.46
N GLU A 380 -9.49 10.01 -12.98
CA GLU A 380 -8.49 10.86 -13.63
C GLU A 380 -7.25 10.05 -13.97
N ILE A 381 -6.81 10.12 -15.22
CA ILE A 381 -5.56 9.51 -15.69
C ILE A 381 -4.75 10.64 -16.33
N ILE A 382 -3.58 10.93 -15.78
CA ILE A 382 -2.77 12.09 -16.13
C ILE A 382 -1.37 11.60 -16.46
N LYS A 383 -0.92 11.80 -17.71
CA LYS A 383 0.44 11.47 -18.17
C LYS A 383 0.92 10.07 -17.74
N SER A 384 0.03 9.09 -17.83
CA SER A 384 0.26 7.74 -17.31
C SER A 384 0.18 6.70 -18.42
N ASN A 385 0.89 5.59 -18.24
CA ASN A 385 0.90 4.45 -19.14
C ASN A 385 0.09 3.30 -18.54
N ILE A 386 -0.96 2.89 -19.26
CA ILE A 386 -1.87 1.81 -18.89
C ILE A 386 -2.13 0.85 -20.06
N ILE A 387 -1.25 0.84 -21.09
CA ILE A 387 -1.44 0.04 -22.31
C ILE A 387 -1.41 -1.47 -22.03
N GLU A 388 -0.64 -1.89 -21.04
CA GLU A 388 -0.30 -3.31 -20.82
C GLU A 388 -1.10 -3.96 -19.68
N ILE A 389 -2.04 -3.23 -19.10
CA ILE A 389 -2.86 -3.75 -18.01
C ILE A 389 -3.73 -4.93 -18.47
N SER A 390 -3.92 -5.89 -17.56
CA SER A 390 -4.80 -7.04 -17.72
C SER A 390 -6.08 -6.87 -16.90
N LEU A 391 -7.27 -7.01 -17.50
CA LEU A 391 -8.58 -6.71 -16.92
C LEU A 391 -9.49 -7.95 -16.95
N TYR A 392 -9.63 -8.63 -15.82
CA TYR A 392 -10.56 -9.76 -15.68
C TYR A 392 -11.77 -9.33 -14.86
N ASN A 393 -12.97 -9.41 -15.45
CA ASN A 393 -14.22 -8.94 -14.84
C ASN A 393 -14.13 -7.50 -14.30
N THR A 394 -13.32 -6.66 -14.95
CA THR A 394 -13.03 -5.29 -14.57
C THR A 394 -13.37 -4.39 -15.75
N SER A 395 -14.02 -3.26 -15.50
CA SER A 395 -14.29 -2.27 -16.55
C SER A 395 -14.18 -0.86 -15.99
N PHE A 396 -13.46 0.02 -16.69
CA PHE A 396 -13.35 1.43 -16.31
C PHE A 396 -14.67 2.17 -16.51
N SER A 397 -14.84 3.26 -15.78
CA SER A 397 -15.92 4.23 -16.01
C SER A 397 -15.80 4.86 -17.41
N ASN A 398 -16.95 5.23 -17.99
CA ASN A 398 -16.98 5.99 -19.25
C ASN A 398 -16.72 7.50 -19.05
N ASN A 399 -16.62 7.94 -17.79
CA ASN A 399 -16.44 9.34 -17.42
C ASN A 399 -15.01 9.55 -16.89
N ILE A 400 -14.02 9.23 -17.72
CA ILE A 400 -12.62 9.57 -17.43
C ILE A 400 -12.44 11.05 -17.74
N ASN A 401 -12.13 11.82 -16.71
CA ASN A 401 -11.81 13.23 -16.80
C ASN A 401 -10.29 13.42 -16.83
N GLU A 402 -9.86 14.56 -17.32
CA GLU A 402 -8.46 14.96 -17.27
C GLU A 402 -8.38 16.37 -16.68
N LYS A 403 -7.33 16.65 -15.92
CA LYS A 403 -7.20 17.92 -15.17
C LYS A 403 -7.17 19.17 -16.06
N ASN A 404 -6.72 19.03 -17.32
CA ASN A 404 -6.61 20.12 -18.28
C ASN A 404 -7.63 20.03 -19.43
N ASP A 405 -8.58 19.09 -19.37
CA ASP A 405 -9.58 18.83 -20.43
C ASP A 405 -8.95 18.70 -21.85
N SER A 406 -7.71 18.21 -21.96
CA SER A 406 -7.05 18.01 -23.25
C SER A 406 -7.67 16.83 -23.96
N LEU A 407 -8.56 17.12 -24.92
CA LEU A 407 -9.21 16.07 -25.72
C LEU A 407 -8.22 15.08 -26.35
N TYR A 408 -6.97 15.50 -26.63
CA TYR A 408 -5.92 14.61 -27.14
C TYR A 408 -5.44 13.58 -26.12
N GLU A 409 -5.27 13.97 -24.85
CA GLU A 409 -4.87 13.06 -23.78
C GLU A 409 -6.02 12.12 -23.42
N ILE A 410 -7.26 12.63 -23.33
CA ILE A 410 -8.47 11.80 -23.16
C ILE A 410 -8.57 10.75 -24.27
N ARG A 411 -8.35 11.15 -25.54
CA ARG A 411 -8.31 10.22 -26.67
C ARG A 411 -7.23 9.15 -26.48
N ASP A 412 -6.03 9.56 -26.05
CA ASP A 412 -4.95 8.62 -25.83
C ASP A 412 -5.29 7.59 -24.76
N ILE A 413 -5.88 8.00 -23.63
CA ILE A 413 -6.31 7.10 -22.56
C ILE A 413 -7.29 6.05 -23.08
N TYR A 414 -8.34 6.44 -23.81
CA TYR A 414 -9.28 5.47 -24.39
C TYR A 414 -8.63 4.57 -25.45
N ARG A 415 -7.65 5.08 -26.19
CA ARG A 415 -6.84 4.28 -27.11
C ARG A 415 -6.03 3.22 -26.36
N GLN A 416 -5.39 3.57 -25.24
CA GLN A 416 -4.66 2.62 -24.39
C GLN A 416 -5.61 1.54 -23.81
N LEU A 417 -6.78 1.93 -23.29
CA LEU A 417 -7.80 1.01 -22.77
C LEU A 417 -8.35 0.05 -23.83
N LYS A 418 -8.55 0.55 -25.06
CA LYS A 418 -8.93 -0.26 -26.22
C LYS A 418 -7.87 -1.33 -26.53
N TYR A 419 -6.59 -0.95 -26.54
CA TYR A 419 -5.49 -1.89 -26.77
C TYR A 419 -5.39 -2.94 -25.65
N ALA A 420 -5.51 -2.51 -24.39
CA ALA A 420 -5.52 -3.42 -23.24
C ALA A 420 -6.66 -4.46 -23.37
N SER A 421 -7.87 -4.03 -23.71
CA SER A 421 -9.03 -4.93 -23.91
C SER A 421 -8.83 -5.88 -25.08
N SER A 422 -8.24 -5.39 -26.18
CA SER A 422 -7.94 -6.19 -27.36
C SER A 422 -6.91 -7.30 -27.08
N LYS A 423 -5.85 -7.00 -26.31
CA LYS A 423 -4.84 -8.02 -25.89
C LYS A 423 -5.47 -9.19 -25.14
N GLN A 424 -6.59 -8.95 -24.44
CA GLN A 424 -7.27 -9.94 -23.61
C GLN A 424 -8.43 -10.65 -24.34
N ASN A 425 -8.66 -10.33 -25.61
CA ASN A 425 -9.83 -10.76 -26.38
C ASN A 425 -11.19 -10.33 -25.75
N ASP A 426 -11.23 -9.25 -24.95
CA ASP A 426 -12.48 -8.66 -24.45
C ASP A 426 -13.09 -7.72 -25.50
N ARG A 427 -13.81 -8.34 -26.43
CA ARG A 427 -14.40 -7.64 -27.57
C ARG A 427 -15.44 -6.60 -27.18
N LEU A 428 -16.19 -6.85 -26.10
CA LEU A 428 -17.27 -5.96 -25.67
C LEU A 428 -16.69 -4.63 -25.16
N ASN A 429 -15.69 -4.70 -24.28
CA ASN A 429 -15.03 -3.51 -23.76
C ASN A 429 -14.19 -2.81 -24.84
N GLU A 430 -13.53 -3.55 -25.73
CA GLU A 430 -12.82 -2.97 -26.88
C GLU A 430 -13.72 -2.06 -27.73
N LEU A 431 -14.89 -2.57 -28.15
CA LEU A 431 -15.85 -1.81 -28.96
C LEU A 431 -16.41 -0.60 -28.19
N ARG A 432 -16.63 -0.75 -26.88
CA ARG A 432 -17.07 0.33 -26.00
C ARG A 432 -16.05 1.46 -25.97
N TYR A 433 -14.77 1.16 -25.73
CA TYR A 433 -13.71 2.16 -25.71
C TYR A 433 -13.46 2.77 -27.11
N GLU A 434 -13.59 1.99 -28.19
CA GLU A 434 -13.53 2.50 -29.57
C GLU A 434 -14.63 3.55 -29.84
N ALA A 435 -15.86 3.31 -29.33
CA ALA A 435 -16.97 4.24 -29.50
C ALA A 435 -16.71 5.56 -28.75
N VAL A 436 -16.18 5.50 -27.54
CA VAL A 436 -15.84 6.69 -26.75
C VAL A 436 -14.66 7.44 -27.37
N GLU A 437 -13.59 6.76 -27.77
CA GLU A 437 -12.47 7.35 -28.51
C GLU A 437 -12.97 8.11 -29.75
N SER A 438 -13.88 7.51 -30.53
CA SER A 438 -14.47 8.14 -31.71
C SER A 438 -15.27 9.39 -31.36
N SER A 439 -16.01 9.38 -30.24
CA SER A 439 -16.73 10.57 -29.77
C SER A 439 -15.80 11.72 -29.37
N VAL A 440 -14.63 11.41 -28.82
CA VAL A 440 -13.60 12.41 -28.48
C VAL A 440 -12.95 12.95 -29.75
N ILE A 441 -12.62 12.09 -30.72
CA ILE A 441 -12.11 12.51 -32.04
C ILE A 441 -13.09 13.48 -32.72
N ARG A 442 -14.40 13.21 -32.64
CA ARG A 442 -15.42 14.11 -33.16
C ARG A 442 -15.28 15.52 -32.56
N LYS A 443 -15.17 15.62 -31.24
CA LYS A 443 -15.01 16.91 -30.54
C LYS A 443 -13.72 17.63 -30.95
N ILE A 444 -12.62 16.89 -31.14
CA ILE A 444 -11.35 17.45 -31.65
C ILE A 444 -11.57 18.02 -33.06
N LEU A 445 -12.24 17.27 -33.93
CA LEU A 445 -12.49 17.67 -35.32
C LEU A 445 -13.49 18.81 -35.45
N GLU A 446 -14.42 18.99 -34.50
CA GLU A 446 -15.36 20.13 -34.49
C GLU A 446 -14.62 21.48 -34.47
N ASN A 447 -13.43 21.52 -33.86
CA ASN A 447 -12.53 22.68 -33.88
C ASN A 447 -11.51 22.66 -35.04
N GLY A 448 -11.50 21.60 -35.85
CA GLY A 448 -10.55 21.38 -36.94
C GLY A 448 -11.02 21.81 -38.33
N ASN A 449 -10.38 21.26 -39.37
CA ASN A 449 -10.66 21.52 -40.78
C ASN A 449 -12.04 20.95 -41.21
N ASP A 450 -12.81 21.73 -41.98
CA ASP A 450 -14.14 21.32 -42.44
C ASP A 450 -14.13 20.06 -43.32
N LYS A 451 -13.04 19.81 -44.07
CA LYS A 451 -12.91 18.57 -44.86
C LYS A 451 -12.96 17.32 -43.97
N ASP A 452 -12.23 17.33 -42.86
CA ASP A 452 -12.19 16.21 -41.92
C ASP A 452 -13.54 16.07 -41.21
N LYS A 453 -14.21 17.19 -40.90
CA LYS A 453 -15.59 17.17 -40.36
C LYS A 453 -16.56 16.50 -41.33
N TRP A 454 -16.49 16.78 -42.63
CA TRP A 454 -17.37 16.17 -43.63
C TRP A 454 -17.12 14.66 -43.76
N ILE A 455 -15.85 14.25 -43.83
CA ILE A 455 -15.47 12.83 -43.89
C ILE A 455 -15.96 12.10 -42.62
N PHE A 456 -15.75 12.71 -41.45
CA PHE A 456 -16.18 12.15 -40.17
C PHE A 456 -17.70 12.04 -40.07
N LYS A 457 -18.44 13.10 -40.43
CA LYS A 457 -19.91 13.12 -40.47
C LYS A 457 -20.48 12.08 -41.44
N PHE A 458 -19.86 11.92 -42.61
CA PHE A 458 -20.29 10.94 -43.60
C PHE A 458 -20.09 9.50 -43.10
N ASN A 459 -19.01 9.24 -42.37
CA ASN A 459 -18.73 7.93 -41.77
C ASN A 459 -19.62 7.63 -40.53
N ASP A 460 -19.89 8.63 -39.69
CA ASP A 460 -20.87 8.52 -38.60
C ASP A 460 -22.27 8.25 -39.15
N TRP A 461 -22.66 9.02 -40.17
CA TRP A 461 -23.92 8.84 -40.87
C TRP A 461 -24.02 7.41 -41.42
N SER A 462 -23.10 6.96 -42.26
CA SER A 462 -23.23 5.67 -42.96
C SER A 462 -23.29 4.46 -42.03
N SER A 463 -22.32 4.30 -41.11
CA SER A 463 -22.15 3.06 -40.34
C SER A 463 -21.74 3.27 -38.87
N ARG A 464 -21.88 4.49 -38.31
CA ARG A 464 -21.32 4.85 -36.98
C ARG A 464 -19.85 4.45 -36.87
N HIS A 465 -19.02 4.87 -37.83
CA HIS A 465 -17.60 4.50 -37.91
C HIS A 465 -17.35 2.99 -38.04
N GLY A 466 -18.23 2.30 -38.78
CA GLY A 466 -18.15 0.87 -39.00
C GLY A 466 -18.57 0.02 -37.81
N GLN A 467 -19.30 0.59 -36.85
CA GLN A 467 -19.85 -0.15 -35.70
C GLN A 467 -21.28 -0.62 -35.93
N ASP A 468 -22.02 -0.15 -36.94
CA ASP A 468 -23.42 -0.55 -37.13
C ASP A 468 -23.68 -0.99 -38.57
N TRP A 469 -23.71 -2.32 -38.78
CA TRP A 469 -23.96 -2.92 -40.09
C TRP A 469 -25.43 -2.79 -40.51
N VAL A 470 -26.37 -2.78 -39.55
CA VAL A 470 -27.81 -2.64 -39.82
C VAL A 470 -28.09 -1.25 -40.36
N ARG A 471 -27.45 -0.21 -39.81
CA ARG A 471 -27.55 1.15 -40.32
C ARG A 471 -27.01 1.28 -41.75
N ALA A 472 -25.87 0.66 -42.04
CA ALA A 472 -25.32 0.65 -43.39
C ALA A 472 -26.25 -0.08 -44.38
N GLY A 473 -26.71 -1.28 -44.00
CA GLY A 473 -27.60 -2.11 -44.82
C GLY A 473 -28.97 -1.48 -45.04
N SER A 474 -29.60 -0.92 -44.01
CA SER A 474 -30.90 -0.23 -44.13
C SER A 474 -30.80 1.01 -45.01
N LYS A 475 -29.72 1.78 -44.91
CA LYS A 475 -29.50 2.93 -45.80
C LYS A 475 -29.30 2.52 -47.24
N LEU A 476 -28.48 1.47 -47.48
CA LEU A 476 -28.32 0.89 -48.81
C LEU A 476 -29.68 0.46 -49.38
N PHE A 477 -30.50 -0.22 -48.57
CA PHE A 477 -31.83 -0.67 -48.95
C PHE A 477 -32.77 0.49 -49.30
N TRP A 478 -32.92 1.48 -48.41
CA TRP A 478 -33.87 2.59 -48.61
C TRP A 478 -33.45 3.55 -49.72
N TRP A 479 -32.17 3.88 -49.82
CA TRP A 479 -31.66 4.69 -50.94
C TRP A 479 -31.75 3.92 -52.25
N GLY A 480 -31.45 2.62 -52.24
CA GLY A 480 -31.65 1.76 -53.40
C GLY A 480 -33.10 1.79 -53.84
N LEU A 481 -34.04 1.63 -52.91
CA LEU A 481 -35.46 1.60 -53.23
C LEU A 481 -35.94 2.93 -53.81
N ALA A 482 -35.48 4.05 -53.25
CA ALA A 482 -35.78 5.39 -53.75
C ALA A 482 -35.22 5.60 -55.16
N CYS A 483 -33.93 5.30 -55.40
CA CYS A 483 -33.31 5.44 -56.72
C CYS A 483 -33.95 4.51 -57.75
N PHE A 484 -34.21 3.25 -57.39
CA PHE A 484 -34.88 2.28 -58.24
C PHE A 484 -36.27 2.77 -58.65
N GLY A 485 -37.07 3.26 -57.70
CA GLY A 485 -38.39 3.84 -57.98
C GLY A 485 -38.34 5.08 -58.87
N ILE A 486 -37.39 5.98 -58.64
CA ILE A 486 -37.20 7.19 -59.47
C ILE A 486 -36.81 6.80 -60.90
N ILE A 487 -35.88 5.84 -61.07
CA ILE A 487 -35.47 5.36 -62.40
C ILE A 487 -36.66 4.71 -63.12
N GLN A 488 -37.42 3.85 -62.44
CA GLN A 488 -38.64 3.24 -62.99
C GLN A 488 -39.64 4.31 -63.49
N LEU A 489 -39.85 5.36 -62.70
CA LEU A 489 -40.72 6.47 -63.07
C LEU A 489 -40.19 7.25 -64.29
N LEU A 490 -38.89 7.55 -64.34
CA LEU A 490 -38.24 8.21 -65.48
C LEU A 490 -38.27 7.36 -66.77
N MET A 491 -38.28 6.03 -66.61
CA MET A 491 -38.37 5.07 -67.71
C MET A 491 -39.81 4.86 -68.20
N GLY A 492 -40.81 5.43 -67.51
CA GLY A 492 -42.23 5.37 -67.92
C GLY A 492 -43.03 4.23 -67.29
N TYR A 493 -42.48 3.52 -66.31
CA TYR A 493 -43.19 2.46 -65.59
C TYR A 493 -44.10 3.06 -64.51
N ILE A 494 -45.28 3.53 -64.91
CA ILE A 494 -46.23 4.25 -64.03
C ILE A 494 -47.27 3.29 -63.42
N ASN A 495 -47.54 2.16 -64.08
CA ASN A 495 -48.60 1.23 -63.66
C ASN A 495 -48.05 0.09 -62.81
N PHE A 496 -48.57 -0.05 -61.59
CA PHE A 496 -48.29 -1.21 -60.74
C PHE A 496 -48.97 -2.45 -61.33
N MET A 497 -48.18 -3.42 -61.80
CA MET A 497 -48.67 -4.72 -62.27
C MET A 497 -48.37 -5.79 -61.23
N PRO A 498 -49.39 -6.32 -60.50
CA PRO A 498 -49.17 -7.30 -59.45
C PRO A 498 -48.45 -8.57 -59.92
N GLN A 499 -48.60 -8.96 -61.19
CA GLN A 499 -47.92 -10.14 -61.74
C GLN A 499 -46.39 -10.00 -61.78
N LEU A 500 -45.88 -8.77 -61.80
CA LEU A 500 -44.44 -8.47 -61.90
C LEU A 500 -43.79 -8.21 -60.53
N ILE A 501 -44.50 -8.40 -59.40
CA ILE A 501 -43.96 -8.08 -58.07
C ILE A 501 -42.66 -8.84 -57.79
N PHE A 502 -42.63 -10.16 -58.05
CA PHE A 502 -41.44 -10.97 -57.79
C PHE A 502 -40.27 -10.62 -58.71
N GLU A 503 -40.57 -10.31 -59.98
CA GLU A 503 -39.56 -9.86 -60.94
C GLU A 503 -38.99 -8.49 -60.53
N ASN A 504 -39.84 -7.56 -60.11
CA ASN A 504 -39.41 -6.27 -59.58
C ASN A 504 -38.57 -6.40 -58.30
N ILE A 505 -38.90 -7.33 -57.41
CA ILE A 505 -38.08 -7.63 -56.23
C ILE A 505 -36.72 -8.19 -56.66
N ALA A 506 -36.68 -9.13 -57.60
CA ALA A 506 -35.43 -9.70 -58.11
C ALA A 506 -34.55 -8.63 -58.79
N ASN A 507 -35.14 -7.79 -59.63
CA ASN A 507 -34.50 -6.66 -60.30
C ASN A 507 -33.99 -5.63 -59.28
N PHE A 508 -34.76 -5.37 -58.23
CA PHE A 508 -34.33 -4.50 -57.14
C PHE A 508 -33.13 -5.08 -56.37
N ILE A 509 -33.14 -6.37 -56.05
CA ILE A 509 -31.99 -7.03 -55.39
C ILE A 509 -30.75 -6.98 -56.30
N ALA A 510 -30.91 -7.24 -57.60
CA ALA A 510 -29.84 -7.12 -58.58
C ALA A 510 -29.31 -5.68 -58.67
N PHE A 511 -30.20 -4.69 -58.57
CA PHE A 511 -29.86 -3.27 -58.60
C PHE A 511 -28.98 -2.85 -57.41
N LEU A 512 -29.18 -3.43 -56.22
CA LEU A 512 -28.33 -3.15 -55.05
C LEU A 512 -26.85 -3.52 -55.27
N ASN A 513 -26.54 -4.41 -56.22
CA ASN A 513 -25.16 -4.74 -56.58
C ASN A 513 -24.55 -3.64 -57.47
N PRO A 514 -23.46 -2.96 -57.08
CA PRO A 514 -22.87 -1.87 -57.87
C PRO A 514 -22.39 -2.26 -59.27
N ILE A 515 -22.23 -3.56 -59.57
CA ILE A 515 -21.71 -4.08 -60.85
C ILE A 515 -22.85 -4.31 -61.88
N HIS A 516 -24.11 -4.10 -61.51
CA HIS A 516 -25.23 -4.38 -62.40
C HIS A 516 -25.21 -3.55 -63.70
N LYS A 517 -25.74 -4.11 -64.78
CA LYS A 517 -25.90 -3.39 -66.05
C LYS A 517 -27.29 -2.76 -66.12
N PHE A 518 -27.34 -1.49 -66.50
CA PHE A 518 -28.58 -0.72 -66.58
C PHE A 518 -29.61 -1.38 -67.51
N SER A 519 -29.19 -1.80 -68.69
CA SER A 519 -30.04 -2.45 -69.70
C SER A 519 -30.60 -3.80 -69.26
N GLU A 520 -29.88 -4.53 -68.40
CA GLU A 520 -30.33 -5.83 -67.88
C GLU A 520 -31.44 -5.67 -66.84
N ILE A 521 -31.46 -4.56 -66.10
CA ILE A 521 -32.45 -4.31 -65.02
C ILE A 521 -33.68 -3.56 -65.52
N PHE A 522 -33.49 -2.54 -66.38
CA PHE A 522 -34.57 -1.62 -66.76
C PHE A 522 -35.02 -1.79 -68.22
N GLY A 523 -34.35 -2.64 -69.01
CA GLY A 523 -34.64 -2.87 -70.42
C GLY A 523 -34.28 -1.68 -71.31
N GLU A 524 -34.79 -1.67 -72.54
CA GLU A 524 -34.67 -0.52 -73.44
C GLU A 524 -35.65 0.61 -73.05
N PRO A 525 -35.23 1.88 -73.11
CA PRO A 525 -36.05 3.00 -72.66
C PRO A 525 -37.25 3.23 -73.57
N TYR A 526 -38.44 3.31 -72.98
CA TYR A 526 -39.69 3.69 -73.68
C TYR A 526 -39.74 5.17 -74.05
N THR A 527 -38.91 6.02 -73.43
CA THR A 527 -38.87 7.47 -73.71
C THR A 527 -37.44 7.97 -73.94
N PRO A 528 -37.17 8.72 -75.02
CA PRO A 528 -35.82 9.22 -75.30
C PRO A 528 -35.35 10.32 -74.33
N PHE A 529 -36.26 11.05 -73.68
CA PHE A 529 -35.91 12.17 -72.79
C PHE A 529 -35.57 11.74 -71.35
N GLY A 530 -36.13 10.65 -70.82
CA GLY A 530 -35.85 10.18 -69.45
C GLY A 530 -34.52 9.42 -69.31
N ASN A 531 -33.96 8.94 -70.42
CA ASN A 531 -32.85 8.00 -70.45
C ASN A 531 -31.55 8.58 -69.86
N GLY A 532 -31.17 9.81 -70.23
CA GLY A 532 -29.93 10.43 -69.75
C GLY A 532 -29.92 10.67 -68.24
N LEU A 533 -31.05 11.14 -67.69
CA LEU A 533 -31.18 11.38 -66.25
C LEU A 533 -31.24 10.06 -65.46
N ALA A 534 -31.94 9.04 -65.98
CA ALA A 534 -31.98 7.72 -65.36
C ALA A 534 -30.60 7.06 -65.30
N MET A 535 -29.82 7.13 -66.39
CA MET A 535 -28.43 6.65 -66.42
C MET A 535 -27.52 7.43 -65.46
N PHE A 536 -27.73 8.74 -65.31
CA PHE A 536 -26.97 9.54 -64.34
C PHE A 536 -27.27 9.15 -62.90
N ILE A 537 -28.55 8.96 -62.54
CA ILE A 537 -28.96 8.50 -61.21
C ILE A 537 -28.40 7.11 -60.92
N ASP A 538 -28.43 6.21 -61.92
CA ASP A 538 -27.80 4.88 -61.81
C ASP A 538 -26.29 4.99 -61.51
N ALA A 539 -25.56 5.80 -62.26
CA ALA A 539 -24.13 6.01 -62.05
C ALA A 539 -23.81 6.55 -60.64
N VAL A 540 -24.60 7.52 -60.15
CA VAL A 540 -24.46 8.05 -58.78
C VAL A 540 -24.80 6.98 -57.75
N PHE A 541 -25.86 6.20 -57.98
CA PHE A 541 -26.25 5.12 -57.08
C PHE A 541 -25.18 4.03 -57.02
N LYS A 542 -24.52 3.67 -58.13
CA LYS A 542 -23.41 2.70 -58.14
C LYS A 542 -22.24 3.14 -57.25
N LEU A 543 -21.88 4.43 -57.27
CA LEU A 543 -20.86 4.97 -56.37
C LEU A 543 -21.30 4.88 -54.91
N PHE A 544 -22.55 5.25 -54.65
CA PHE A 544 -23.14 5.19 -53.31
C PHE A 544 -23.24 3.75 -52.77
N SER A 545 -23.76 2.82 -53.57
CA SER A 545 -23.99 1.43 -53.20
C SER A 545 -22.67 0.70 -52.99
N ALA A 546 -21.65 0.95 -53.83
CA ALA A 546 -20.29 0.44 -53.61
C ALA A 546 -19.72 0.88 -52.25
N TYR A 547 -19.85 2.17 -51.91
CA TYR A 547 -19.41 2.68 -50.62
C TYR A 547 -20.18 2.07 -49.44
N MET A 548 -21.51 2.01 -49.52
CA MET A 548 -22.34 1.48 -48.45
C MET A 548 -22.16 -0.03 -48.26
N LEU A 549 -21.97 -0.78 -49.34
CA LEU A 549 -21.66 -2.21 -49.28
C LEU A 549 -20.28 -2.45 -48.67
N PHE A 550 -19.29 -1.63 -49.00
CA PHE A 550 -17.99 -1.65 -48.32
C PHE A 550 -18.14 -1.40 -46.81
N GLN A 551 -18.92 -0.38 -46.42
CA GLN A 551 -19.18 -0.07 -45.01
C GLN A 551 -19.94 -1.19 -44.28
N PHE A 552 -20.94 -1.78 -44.95
CA PHE A 552 -21.67 -2.94 -44.45
C PHE A 552 -20.72 -4.11 -44.19
N LEU A 553 -19.90 -4.49 -45.18
CA LEU A 553 -18.94 -5.60 -45.03
C LEU A 553 -17.90 -5.32 -43.93
N ARG A 554 -17.41 -4.08 -43.85
CA ARG A 554 -16.47 -3.65 -42.81
C ARG A 554 -17.08 -3.80 -41.42
N ALA A 555 -18.31 -3.31 -41.22
CA ALA A 555 -19.01 -3.41 -39.95
C ALA A 555 -19.37 -4.87 -39.62
N PHE A 556 -19.91 -5.61 -40.60
CA PHE A 556 -20.29 -7.02 -40.45
C PHE A 556 -19.09 -7.89 -40.02
N ARG A 557 -17.92 -7.72 -40.65
CA ARG A 557 -16.68 -8.45 -40.27
C ARG A 557 -16.25 -8.21 -38.83
N LYS A 558 -16.57 -7.05 -38.23
CA LYS A 558 -16.26 -6.76 -36.82
C LYS A 558 -17.11 -7.57 -35.84
N TYR A 559 -18.29 -8.04 -36.26
CA TYR A 559 -19.24 -8.80 -35.44
C TYR A 559 -19.14 -10.32 -35.61
N PHE A 560 -18.65 -10.80 -36.75
CA PHE A 560 -18.52 -12.26 -37.02
C PHE A 560 -17.13 -12.84 -36.68
N ARG A 561 -16.19 -12.00 -36.22
CA ARG A 561 -14.88 -12.44 -35.72
C ARG A 561 -14.84 -12.69 -34.21
N SER A 562 -15.95 -12.46 -33.51
CA SER A 562 -16.22 -12.96 -32.16
C SER A 562 -16.87 -14.32 -32.25
#